data_AF-A0A1M5TFQ5-F1
#
_entry.id   AF-A0A1M5TFQ5-F1
#
_cell.length_a   1.000
_cell.length_b   1.000
_cell.length_c   1.000
_cell.angle_alpha   90.00
_cell.angle_beta   90.00
_cell.angle_gamma   90.00
#
_symmetry.space_group_name_H-M   'P 1'
#
loop_
_entity.id
_entity.type
_entity.pdbx_description
1 polymer ?
#
loop_
_entity_poly.entity_id
_entity_poly.type
_entity_poly.pdbx_seq_one_letter_code
_entity_poly.pdbx_strand_id
1 'polypeptide(L)'
;MIENYKITLTPITPIHIGNGQEIFPYEYIVKNGYLYKFNAMDLYDNLGEEQKNKFNEYAQKSLIELRTYITQIYDERLGYEAKIEASDEFIYNYDKKIQGAKNSNEENSFIVNDFVNINNKAYIPASTLKGAIKSAYLYDLGDCNKKFDYKVIKNNKGRIDNNRSEKYKSNIYEKDILQKTNAFDDPFKSVKISDSDLLENVLRLYNINIYTYKKKKCVFKKGIPFYSLCTKSVLSTNDEIKFNINLNLFKGYYNKGKVKKEITKFDILDALNLKSLDIIDNEIEFYENKAKYNETLEVYEKLKKIHDDLDKDSEALIRIGKGIGFDSTTFNLVNTNKVDINSRSLVEEIYPLGWAVIKFV
;
A
#
# COMPACT_ATOMS: atom_id res chain seq x y z
N MET A 1 -27.36 -21.68 0.09
CA MET A 1 -27.67 -20.37 0.70
C MET A 1 -26.54 -19.42 0.35
N ILE A 2 -26.87 -18.17 0.04
CA ILE A 2 -25.93 -17.11 -0.34
C ILE A 2 -26.13 -15.98 0.66
N GLU A 3 -25.04 -15.53 1.28
CA GLU A 3 -25.05 -14.31 2.08
C GLU A 3 -24.32 -13.21 1.32
N ASN A 4 -24.98 -12.05 1.21
CA ASN A 4 -24.43 -10.88 0.54
C ASN A 4 -24.23 -9.77 1.57
N TYR A 5 -23.05 -9.17 1.54
CA TYR A 5 -22.68 -8.07 2.41
C TYR A 5 -22.18 -6.92 1.53
N LYS A 6 -22.60 -5.70 1.88
CA LYS A 6 -21.91 -4.51 1.39
C LYS A 6 -20.78 -4.21 2.37
N ILE A 7 -19.61 -3.88 1.85
CA ILE A 7 -18.45 -3.54 2.64
C ILE A 7 -18.00 -2.14 2.25
N THR A 8 -17.73 -1.31 3.25
CA THR A 8 -16.97 -0.07 3.04
C THR A 8 -15.56 -0.25 3.57
N LEU A 9 -14.56 0.14 2.79
CA LEU A 9 -13.17 0.23 3.21
C LEU A 9 -12.77 1.70 3.35
N THR A 10 -12.35 2.10 4.56
CA THR A 10 -11.95 3.47 4.90
C THR A 10 -10.47 3.50 5.23
N PRO A 11 -9.61 4.14 4.41
CA PRO A 11 -8.18 4.29 4.73
C PRO A 11 -7.96 5.10 6.01
N ILE A 12 -7.31 4.50 7.00
CA ILE A 12 -6.90 5.15 8.25
C ILE A 12 -5.51 5.76 8.11
N THR A 13 -4.61 5.07 7.41
CA THR A 13 -3.32 5.62 6.99
C THR A 13 -3.17 5.48 5.47
N PRO A 14 -2.19 6.16 4.83
CA PRO A 14 -2.06 6.10 3.38
C PRO A 14 -1.84 4.68 2.86
N ILE A 15 -2.54 4.32 1.79
CA ILE A 15 -2.47 3.00 1.16
C ILE A 15 -1.94 3.16 -0.25
N HIS A 16 -0.92 2.37 -0.61
CA HIS A 16 -0.45 2.26 -1.99
C HIS A 16 -0.72 0.85 -2.52
N ILE A 17 -1.44 0.75 -3.63
CA ILE A 17 -1.63 -0.48 -4.40
C ILE A 17 -1.16 -0.16 -5.81
N GLY A 18 -0.01 -0.69 -6.22
CA GLY A 18 0.57 -0.36 -7.52
C GLY A 18 -0.04 -1.17 -8.67
N ASN A 19 -0.16 -0.54 -9.84
CA ASN A 19 -0.41 -1.21 -11.12
C ASN A 19 0.88 -1.72 -11.80
N GLY A 20 2.05 -1.43 -11.22
CA GLY A 20 3.35 -1.76 -11.80
C GLY A 20 3.86 -0.73 -12.81
N GLN A 21 3.12 0.36 -13.02
CA GLN A 21 3.53 1.50 -13.83
C GLN A 21 4.17 2.57 -12.94
N GLU A 22 4.95 3.42 -13.59
CA GLU A 22 5.65 4.55 -13.01
C GLU A 22 5.29 5.80 -13.82
N ILE A 23 5.12 6.93 -13.13
CA ILE A 23 4.97 8.24 -13.74
C ILE A 23 6.35 8.89 -13.73
N PHE A 24 6.89 9.12 -14.91
CA PHE A 24 8.21 9.67 -15.11
C PHE A 24 8.20 11.20 -14.97
N PRO A 25 9.34 11.82 -14.62
CA PRO A 25 9.42 13.27 -14.43
C PRO A 25 9.09 14.14 -15.66
N TYR A 26 8.99 13.56 -16.85
CA TYR A 26 8.59 14.24 -18.10
C TYR A 26 7.09 14.11 -18.40
N GLU A 27 6.35 13.32 -17.62
CA GLU A 27 4.90 13.09 -17.77
C GLU A 27 4.08 13.96 -16.80
N TYR A 28 4.75 14.82 -16.01
CA TYR A 28 4.07 15.71 -15.09
C TYR A 28 4.88 16.97 -14.76
N ILE A 29 4.16 17.97 -14.24
CA ILE A 29 4.74 19.13 -13.55
C ILE A 29 4.14 19.27 -12.16
N VAL A 30 4.86 19.92 -11.26
CA VAL A 30 4.34 20.30 -9.93
C VAL A 30 4.17 21.80 -9.89
N LYS A 31 2.97 22.27 -9.54
CA LYS A 31 2.66 23.69 -9.40
C LYS A 31 1.53 23.89 -8.41
N ASN A 32 1.61 24.93 -7.57
CA ASN A 32 0.54 25.31 -6.63
C ASN A 32 0.05 24.16 -5.71
N GLY A 33 0.95 23.28 -5.26
CA GLY A 33 0.57 22.16 -4.39
C GLY A 33 0.11 20.88 -5.10
N TYR A 34 0.08 20.87 -6.43
CA TYR A 34 -0.42 19.73 -7.21
C TYR A 34 0.60 19.24 -8.23
N LEU A 35 0.63 17.92 -8.40
CA LEU A 35 1.16 17.26 -9.59
C LEU A 35 0.07 17.26 -10.67
N TYR A 36 0.41 17.79 -11.85
CA TYR A 36 -0.41 17.71 -13.06
C TYR A 36 0.22 16.71 -14.01
N LYS A 37 -0.42 15.56 -14.16
CA LYS A 37 -0.02 14.53 -15.13
C LYS A 37 -0.59 14.91 -16.49
N PHE A 38 0.21 14.85 -17.54
CA PHE A 38 -0.22 15.18 -18.90
C PHE A 38 0.38 14.24 -19.93
N ASN A 39 -0.30 14.12 -21.06
CA ASN A 39 0.30 13.59 -22.28
C ASN A 39 1.14 14.69 -22.95
N ALA A 40 2.39 14.40 -23.29
CA ALA A 40 3.27 15.41 -23.88
C ALA A 40 2.80 15.90 -25.27
N MET A 41 2.12 15.04 -26.05
CA MET A 41 1.56 15.43 -27.34
C MET A 41 0.33 16.34 -27.17
N ASP A 42 -0.59 15.97 -26.28
CA ASP A 42 -1.77 16.82 -26.00
C ASP A 42 -1.34 18.19 -25.45
N LEU A 43 -0.32 18.20 -24.59
CA LEU A 43 0.29 19.43 -24.11
C LEU A 43 0.86 20.26 -25.27
N TYR A 44 1.66 19.63 -26.14
CA TYR A 44 2.30 20.28 -27.29
C TYR A 44 1.26 20.87 -28.24
N ASP A 45 0.18 20.15 -28.53
CA ASP A 45 -0.86 20.59 -29.47
C ASP A 45 -1.54 21.87 -29.00
N ASN A 46 -1.71 22.04 -27.68
CA ASN A 46 -2.27 23.22 -27.04
C ASN A 46 -1.30 24.41 -26.92
N LEU A 47 -0.01 24.25 -27.28
CA LEU A 47 0.95 25.35 -27.28
C LEU A 47 0.79 26.26 -28.50
N GLY A 48 1.08 27.57 -28.33
CA GLY A 48 1.22 28.50 -29.45
C GLY A 48 2.48 28.25 -30.28
N GLU A 49 2.58 28.80 -31.49
CA GLU A 49 3.69 28.53 -32.42
C GLU A 49 5.08 28.86 -31.83
N GLU A 50 5.23 30.00 -31.15
CA GLU A 50 6.50 30.37 -30.51
C GLU A 50 6.89 29.36 -29.41
N GLN A 51 5.90 28.88 -28.65
CA GLN A 51 6.11 27.91 -27.59
C GLN A 51 6.45 26.53 -28.16
N LYS A 52 5.81 26.11 -29.25
CA LYS A 52 6.13 24.88 -30.00
C LYS A 52 7.56 24.88 -30.50
N ASN A 53 8.03 26.01 -31.07
CA ASN A 53 9.40 26.13 -31.54
C ASN A 53 10.41 25.97 -30.40
N LYS A 54 10.20 26.64 -29.26
CA LYS A 54 11.05 26.49 -28.07
C LYS A 54 10.98 25.09 -27.48
N PHE A 55 9.79 24.48 -27.44
CA PHE A 55 9.61 23.11 -26.99
C PHE A 55 10.48 22.15 -27.81
N ASN A 56 10.42 22.24 -29.15
CA ASN A 56 11.23 21.40 -30.05
C ASN A 56 12.73 21.65 -29.87
N GLU A 57 13.14 22.91 -29.70
CA GLU A 57 14.54 23.27 -29.41
C GLU A 57 15.03 22.60 -28.12
N TYR A 58 14.29 22.73 -27.01
CA TYR A 58 14.69 22.13 -25.74
C TYR A 58 14.61 20.61 -25.74
N ALA A 59 13.62 20.03 -26.42
CA ALA A 59 13.50 18.58 -26.59
C ALA A 59 14.70 17.97 -27.31
N GLN A 60 15.31 18.70 -28.26
CA GLN A 60 16.54 18.28 -28.94
C GLN A 60 17.79 18.44 -28.07
N LYS A 61 17.79 19.36 -27.09
CA LYS A 61 18.93 19.62 -26.20
C LYS A 61 19.01 18.66 -25.03
N SER A 62 17.98 18.62 -24.18
CA SER A 62 17.91 17.70 -23.03
C SER A 62 16.51 17.63 -22.42
N LEU A 63 16.19 16.48 -21.82
CA LEU A 63 14.94 16.30 -21.07
C LEU A 63 14.83 17.25 -19.86
N ILE A 64 15.97 17.60 -19.26
CA ILE A 64 16.02 18.51 -18.10
C ILE A 64 15.64 19.94 -18.52
N GLU A 65 16.19 20.43 -19.63
CA GLU A 65 15.84 21.75 -20.16
C GLU A 65 14.39 21.80 -20.62
N LEU A 66 13.91 20.75 -21.30
CA LEU A 66 12.52 20.64 -21.72
C LEU A 66 11.57 20.70 -20.52
N ARG A 67 11.84 19.93 -19.47
CA ARG A 67 11.05 19.93 -18.24
C ARG A 67 11.04 21.30 -17.55
N THR A 68 12.19 21.95 -17.48
CA THR A 68 12.31 23.30 -16.89
C THR A 68 11.46 24.29 -17.68
N TYR A 69 11.53 24.24 -19.01
CA TYR A 69 10.71 25.07 -19.88
C TYR A 69 9.21 24.80 -19.72
N ILE A 70 8.78 23.54 -19.75
CA ILE A 70 7.38 23.15 -19.55
C ILE A 70 6.88 23.70 -18.21
N THR A 71 7.67 23.55 -17.14
CA THR A 71 7.29 24.05 -15.79
C THR A 71 7.06 25.56 -15.78
N GLN A 72 7.86 26.34 -16.52
CA GLN A 72 7.72 27.79 -16.61
C GLN A 72 6.46 28.21 -17.36
N ILE A 73 6.15 27.54 -18.48
CA ILE A 73 5.01 27.92 -19.33
C ILE A 73 3.69 27.27 -18.91
N TYR A 74 3.72 26.21 -18.10
CA TYR A 74 2.54 25.41 -17.82
C TYR A 74 1.45 26.23 -17.10
N ASP A 75 0.24 26.07 -17.60
CA ASP A 75 -1.00 26.61 -17.08
C ASP A 75 -2.09 25.55 -17.23
N GLU A 76 -3.03 25.45 -16.29
CA GLU A 76 -4.09 24.43 -16.32
C GLU A 76 -4.92 24.46 -17.61
N ARG A 77 -5.00 25.61 -18.31
CA ARG A 77 -5.68 25.75 -19.61
C ARG A 77 -5.03 24.95 -20.73
N LEU A 78 -3.77 24.54 -20.57
CA LEU A 78 -3.08 23.65 -21.51
C LEU A 78 -3.52 22.18 -21.36
N GLY A 79 -4.30 21.86 -20.33
CA GLY A 79 -4.85 20.54 -20.07
C GLY A 79 -3.99 19.69 -19.13
N TYR A 80 -4.63 18.66 -18.58
CA TYR A 80 -4.01 17.58 -17.80
C TYR A 80 -4.89 16.33 -17.85
N GLU A 81 -4.28 15.15 -17.71
CA GLU A 81 -4.96 13.87 -17.56
C GLU A 81 -5.40 13.64 -16.10
N ALA A 82 -4.58 14.10 -15.14
CA ALA A 82 -4.87 14.00 -13.71
C ALA A 82 -4.25 15.17 -12.94
N LYS A 83 -4.99 15.65 -11.94
CA LYS A 83 -4.53 16.64 -10.95
C LYS A 83 -4.50 15.98 -9.59
N ILE A 84 -3.32 15.87 -9.00
CA ILE A 84 -3.07 15.08 -7.81
C ILE A 84 -2.38 15.96 -6.79
N GLU A 85 -2.91 16.02 -5.57
CA GLU A 85 -2.29 16.78 -4.50
C GLU A 85 -0.90 16.21 -4.17
N ALA A 86 0.10 17.06 -3.95
CA ALA A 86 1.44 16.65 -3.60
C ALA A 86 1.78 17.03 -2.15
N SER A 87 2.51 16.16 -1.46
CA SER A 87 3.05 16.46 -0.13
C SER A 87 4.05 17.62 -0.16
N ASP A 88 4.07 18.41 0.92
CA ASP A 88 4.96 19.57 1.05
C ASP A 88 6.43 19.19 0.91
N GLU A 89 6.84 18.04 1.48
CA GLU A 89 8.20 17.52 1.35
C GLU A 89 8.53 17.20 -0.13
N PHE A 90 7.55 16.71 -0.92
CA PHE A 90 7.77 16.44 -2.34
C PHE A 90 7.98 17.74 -3.10
N ILE A 91 7.10 18.72 -2.89
CA ILE A 91 7.14 20.03 -3.53
C ILE A 91 8.46 20.71 -3.23
N TYR A 92 8.86 20.77 -1.95
CA TYR A 92 10.13 21.35 -1.54
C TYR A 92 11.33 20.69 -2.23
N ASN A 93 11.35 19.36 -2.28
CA ASN A 93 12.42 18.62 -2.95
C ASN A 93 12.42 18.85 -4.47
N TYR A 94 11.24 18.89 -5.09
CA TYR A 94 11.04 19.11 -6.52
C TYR A 94 11.55 20.50 -6.92
N ASP A 95 11.11 21.55 -6.24
CA ASP A 95 11.46 22.94 -6.54
C ASP A 95 12.95 23.19 -6.39
N LYS A 96 13.56 22.67 -5.31
CA LYS A 96 15.00 22.78 -5.07
C LYS A 96 15.83 22.16 -6.20
N LYS A 97 15.33 21.10 -6.84
CA LYS A 97 16.05 20.42 -7.92
C LYS A 97 15.81 21.05 -9.27
N ILE A 98 14.58 21.46 -9.60
CA ILE A 98 14.32 22.17 -10.87
C ILE A 98 15.14 23.46 -10.96
N GLN A 99 15.38 24.13 -9.85
CA GLN A 99 16.20 25.35 -9.81
C GLN A 99 17.73 25.09 -9.83
N GLY A 100 18.18 23.84 -9.64
CA GLY A 100 19.59 23.52 -9.35
C GLY A 100 20.23 22.38 -10.15
N ALA A 101 19.50 21.72 -11.07
CA ALA A 101 19.98 20.54 -11.79
C ALA A 101 21.18 20.87 -12.70
N LYS A 102 22.36 20.35 -12.36
CA LYS A 102 23.60 20.48 -13.15
C LYS A 102 24.19 19.13 -13.59
N ASN A 103 23.65 17.99 -13.14
CA ASN A 103 24.24 16.66 -13.35
C ASN A 103 23.26 15.67 -14.01
N SER A 104 23.78 14.82 -14.92
CA SER A 104 23.03 13.85 -15.73
C SER A 104 22.49 12.62 -14.97
N ASN A 105 23.01 12.30 -13.78
CA ASN A 105 22.53 11.17 -12.95
C ASN A 105 21.17 11.44 -12.26
N GLU A 106 20.52 12.57 -12.54
CA GLU A 106 19.34 13.08 -11.82
C GLU A 106 17.99 12.77 -12.49
N GLU A 107 17.99 12.21 -13.71
CA GLU A 107 16.77 11.88 -14.48
C GLU A 107 15.84 10.90 -13.78
N ASN A 108 16.38 9.96 -12.98
CA ASN A 108 15.58 9.00 -12.20
C ASN A 108 15.08 9.57 -10.87
N SER A 109 15.49 10.78 -10.51
CA SER A 109 15.05 11.39 -9.27
C SER A 109 13.65 11.98 -9.50
N PHE A 110 12.65 11.50 -8.75
CA PHE A 110 11.21 11.82 -8.88
C PHE A 110 10.38 10.94 -9.82
N ILE A 111 10.83 9.72 -10.13
CA ILE A 111 9.90 8.69 -10.61
C ILE A 111 8.86 8.41 -9.52
N VAL A 112 7.58 8.48 -9.88
CA VAL A 112 6.46 8.24 -8.98
C VAL A 112 5.85 6.88 -9.27
N ASN A 113 5.71 6.02 -8.26
CA ASN A 113 4.96 4.77 -8.42
C ASN A 113 3.48 5.08 -8.53
N ASP A 114 2.84 4.66 -9.61
CA ASP A 114 1.42 4.91 -9.86
C ASP A 114 0.53 3.98 -9.01
N PHE A 115 -0.67 4.45 -8.69
CA PHE A 115 -1.69 3.68 -7.98
C PHE A 115 -2.57 2.94 -9.00
N VAL A 116 -3.13 1.79 -8.62
CA VAL A 116 -4.04 1.02 -9.48
C VAL A 116 -5.30 1.82 -9.81
N ASN A 117 -5.51 2.08 -11.10
CA ASN A 117 -6.54 2.99 -11.56
C ASN A 117 -7.12 2.55 -12.92
N ILE A 118 -8.32 3.05 -13.22
CA ILE A 118 -8.94 3.00 -14.55
C ILE A 118 -9.26 4.43 -14.95
N ASN A 119 -8.66 4.93 -16.03
CA ASN A 119 -8.81 6.32 -16.49
C ASN A 119 -8.54 7.33 -15.34
N ASN A 120 -7.44 7.16 -14.61
CA ASN A 120 -7.05 7.98 -13.46
C ASN A 120 -8.01 7.95 -12.26
N LYS A 121 -9.02 7.05 -12.26
CA LYS A 121 -9.88 6.79 -11.10
C LYS A 121 -9.36 5.60 -10.31
N ALA A 122 -9.05 5.82 -9.04
CA ALA A 122 -8.47 4.82 -8.16
C ALA A 122 -9.53 3.81 -7.70
N TYR A 123 -9.12 2.56 -7.48
CA TYR A 123 -9.98 1.55 -6.88
C TYR A 123 -9.17 0.56 -6.03
N ILE A 124 -9.84 -0.21 -5.17
CA ILE A 124 -9.25 -1.32 -4.43
C ILE A 124 -9.57 -2.61 -5.18
N PRO A 125 -8.55 -3.31 -5.72
CA PRO A 125 -8.77 -4.58 -6.37
C PRO A 125 -9.26 -5.65 -5.40
N ALA A 126 -10.23 -6.45 -5.81
CA ALA A 126 -10.77 -7.59 -5.07
C ALA A 126 -9.67 -8.54 -4.60
N SER A 127 -8.65 -8.76 -5.44
CA SER A 127 -7.52 -9.64 -5.15
C SER A 127 -6.68 -9.14 -3.97
N THR A 128 -6.53 -7.82 -3.82
CA THR A 128 -5.82 -7.22 -2.67
C THR A 128 -6.57 -7.49 -1.39
N LEU A 129 -7.87 -7.18 -1.35
CA LEU A 129 -8.70 -7.39 -0.17
C LEU A 129 -8.85 -8.88 0.16
N LYS A 130 -9.11 -9.72 -0.84
CA LYS A 130 -9.22 -11.18 -0.68
C LYS A 130 -7.93 -11.80 -0.18
N GLY A 131 -6.78 -11.32 -0.67
CA GLY A 131 -5.46 -11.75 -0.21
C GLY A 131 -5.22 -11.42 1.27
N ALA A 132 -5.59 -10.22 1.70
CA ALA A 132 -5.46 -9.79 3.08
C ALA A 132 -6.38 -10.58 4.03
N ILE A 133 -7.65 -10.77 3.65
CA ILE A 133 -8.60 -11.62 4.40
C ILE A 133 -8.09 -13.05 4.49
N LYS A 134 -7.63 -13.63 3.36
CA LYS A 134 -7.08 -14.99 3.35
C LYS A 134 -5.85 -15.12 4.24
N SER A 135 -4.97 -14.13 4.21
CA SER A 135 -3.79 -14.12 5.07
C SER A 135 -4.15 -14.03 6.55
N ALA A 136 -5.15 -13.21 6.92
CA ALA A 136 -5.64 -13.11 8.28
C ALA A 136 -6.27 -14.43 8.77
N TYR A 137 -7.15 -15.03 7.97
CA TYR A 137 -7.78 -16.31 8.29
C TYR A 137 -6.76 -17.45 8.48
N LEU A 138 -5.74 -17.50 7.63
CA LEU A 138 -4.64 -18.47 7.78
C LEU A 138 -3.77 -18.20 9.01
N TYR A 139 -3.57 -16.92 9.35
CA TYR A 139 -2.82 -16.50 10.53
C TYR A 139 -3.51 -16.97 11.80
N ASP A 140 -4.79 -16.65 11.96
CA ASP A 140 -5.60 -17.03 13.13
C ASP A 140 -5.63 -18.55 13.33
N LEU A 141 -6.04 -19.30 12.30
CA LEU A 141 -6.07 -20.76 12.39
C LEU A 141 -4.69 -21.38 12.61
N GLY A 142 -3.64 -20.79 12.05
CA GLY A 142 -2.29 -21.30 12.20
C GLY A 142 -1.72 -21.02 13.60
N ASP A 143 -2.07 -19.89 14.21
CA ASP A 143 -1.71 -19.55 15.58
C ASP A 143 -2.42 -20.43 16.60
N CYS A 144 -3.74 -20.58 16.46
CA CYS A 144 -4.55 -21.47 17.30
C CYS A 144 -3.99 -22.90 17.35
N ASN A 145 -3.42 -23.37 16.23
CA ASN A 145 -2.87 -24.71 16.12
C ASN A 145 -1.34 -24.78 16.29
N LYS A 146 -0.66 -23.64 16.57
CA LYS A 146 0.82 -23.51 16.63
C LYS A 146 1.53 -24.23 15.49
N LYS A 147 1.04 -24.04 14.25
CA LYS A 147 1.46 -24.83 13.08
C LYS A 147 2.72 -24.33 12.39
N PHE A 148 3.02 -23.03 12.51
CA PHE A 148 4.07 -22.43 11.71
C PHE A 148 5.45 -22.66 12.32
N ASP A 149 6.25 -23.46 11.62
CA ASP A 149 7.65 -23.72 11.94
C ASP A 149 8.49 -23.72 10.66
N TYR A 150 8.78 -22.51 10.17
CA TYR A 150 9.56 -22.35 8.94
C TYR A 150 10.69 -21.34 9.08
N LYS A 151 11.83 -21.66 8.46
CA LYS A 151 13.00 -20.79 8.41
C LYS A 151 12.98 -19.90 7.18
N VAL A 152 13.13 -18.59 7.41
CA VAL A 152 13.32 -17.60 6.36
C VAL A 152 14.74 -17.06 6.46
N ILE A 153 15.53 -17.31 5.41
CA ILE A 153 16.92 -16.88 5.34
C ILE A 153 16.99 -15.69 4.41
N LYS A 154 17.69 -14.64 4.83
CA LYS A 154 17.98 -13.46 4.00
C LYS A 154 19.41 -13.56 3.47
N ASN A 155 19.61 -13.21 2.21
CA ASN A 155 20.93 -13.08 1.60
C ASN A 155 21.65 -11.81 2.09
N ASN A 156 22.90 -11.62 1.66
CA ASN A 156 23.74 -10.49 2.06
C ASN A 156 23.16 -9.11 1.67
N LYS A 157 22.21 -9.06 0.72
CA LYS A 157 21.48 -7.86 0.30
C LYS A 157 20.17 -7.65 1.10
N GLY A 158 19.92 -8.47 2.12
CA GLY A 158 18.71 -8.43 2.94
C GLY A 158 17.46 -8.98 2.27
N ARG A 159 17.56 -9.57 1.07
CA ARG A 159 16.44 -10.18 0.35
C ARG A 159 16.26 -11.63 0.78
N ILE A 160 15.04 -12.15 0.75
CA ILE A 160 14.78 -13.58 1.03
C ILE A 160 15.56 -14.43 0.03
N ASP A 161 16.36 -15.36 0.55
CA ASP A 161 17.07 -16.36 -0.22
C ASP A 161 16.12 -17.53 -0.50
N ASN A 162 15.62 -17.59 -1.73
CA ASN A 162 14.65 -18.62 -2.14
C ASN A 162 15.23 -20.03 -2.12
N ASN A 163 16.54 -20.20 -2.23
CA ASN A 163 17.17 -21.52 -2.26
C ASN A 163 17.39 -22.09 -0.86
N ARG A 164 17.57 -21.21 0.13
CA ARG A 164 17.83 -21.60 1.52
C ARG A 164 16.61 -21.50 2.42
N SER A 165 15.62 -20.69 2.05
CA SER A 165 14.38 -20.55 2.82
C SER A 165 13.44 -21.73 2.57
N GLU A 166 12.64 -22.09 3.57
CA GLU A 166 11.71 -23.22 3.49
C GLU A 166 10.40 -22.82 2.77
N LYS A 167 10.51 -22.25 1.56
CA LYS A 167 9.38 -21.71 0.79
C LYS A 167 8.25 -22.72 0.60
N TYR A 168 8.59 -24.00 0.39
CA TYR A 168 7.61 -25.05 0.15
C TYR A 168 6.76 -25.38 1.38
N LYS A 169 7.23 -25.10 2.60
CA LYS A 169 6.43 -25.30 3.82
C LYS A 169 5.20 -24.41 3.86
N SER A 170 5.27 -23.18 3.34
CA SER A 170 4.11 -22.27 3.27
C SER A 170 2.94 -22.89 2.50
N ASN A 171 3.21 -23.58 1.39
CA ASN A 171 2.18 -24.24 0.60
C ASN A 171 1.58 -25.44 1.34
N ILE A 172 2.40 -26.15 2.11
CA ILE A 172 1.95 -27.28 2.95
C ILE A 172 1.03 -26.76 4.05
N TYR A 173 1.42 -25.71 4.77
CA TYR A 173 0.59 -25.11 5.81
C TYR A 173 -0.72 -24.56 5.26
N GLU A 174 -0.70 -23.87 4.12
CA GLU A 174 -1.95 -23.41 3.50
C GLU A 174 -2.88 -24.57 3.17
N LYS A 175 -2.36 -25.64 2.56
CA LYS A 175 -3.16 -26.84 2.22
C LYS A 175 -3.72 -27.51 3.46
N ASP A 176 -2.92 -27.68 4.50
CA ASP A 176 -3.30 -28.34 5.73
C ASP A 176 -4.32 -27.52 6.55
N ILE A 177 -4.07 -26.23 6.74
CA ILE A 177 -4.96 -25.31 7.47
C ILE A 177 -6.33 -25.20 6.77
N LEU A 178 -6.34 -25.07 5.46
CA LEU A 178 -7.58 -25.01 4.66
C LEU A 178 -8.17 -26.40 4.36
N GLN A 179 -7.47 -27.47 4.74
CA GLN A 179 -7.79 -28.86 4.45
C GLN A 179 -8.08 -29.14 2.97
N LYS A 180 -7.34 -28.48 2.08
CA LYS A 180 -7.49 -28.57 0.63
C LYS A 180 -6.36 -29.38 0.00
N THR A 181 -6.68 -30.05 -1.10
CA THR A 181 -5.72 -30.80 -1.92
C THR A 181 -5.29 -30.00 -3.14
N ASN A 182 -6.21 -29.24 -3.72
CA ASN A 182 -6.04 -28.46 -4.95
C ASN A 182 -6.85 -27.16 -4.89
N ALA A 183 -7.08 -26.50 -6.03
CA ALA A 183 -7.83 -25.24 -6.09
C ALA A 183 -9.36 -25.44 -6.09
N PHE A 184 -9.85 -26.62 -6.47
CA PHE A 184 -11.28 -26.91 -6.57
C PHE A 184 -11.95 -27.08 -5.19
N ASP A 185 -11.19 -27.55 -4.21
CA ASP A 185 -11.61 -27.78 -2.82
C ASP A 185 -11.13 -26.68 -1.85
N ASP A 186 -10.58 -25.56 -2.35
CA ASP A 186 -10.20 -24.40 -1.54
C ASP A 186 -11.45 -23.70 -0.96
N PRO A 187 -11.60 -23.60 0.37
CA PRO A 187 -12.70 -22.90 1.03
C PRO A 187 -12.86 -21.43 0.58
N PHE A 188 -11.78 -20.75 0.18
CA PHE A 188 -11.84 -19.38 -0.33
C PHE A 188 -12.51 -19.25 -1.70
N LYS A 189 -12.88 -20.36 -2.35
CA LYS A 189 -13.80 -20.34 -3.49
C LYS A 189 -15.21 -19.91 -3.09
N SER A 190 -15.58 -20.10 -1.83
CA SER A 190 -16.86 -19.65 -1.24
C SER A 190 -16.89 -18.16 -0.93
N VAL A 191 -15.72 -17.49 -0.89
CA VAL A 191 -15.61 -16.04 -0.62
C VAL A 191 -15.42 -15.30 -1.93
N LYS A 192 -16.42 -14.56 -2.40
CA LYS A 192 -16.31 -13.71 -3.59
C LYS A 192 -16.34 -12.26 -3.18
N ILE A 193 -15.42 -11.48 -3.74
CA ILE A 193 -15.25 -10.05 -3.45
C ILE A 193 -15.21 -9.34 -4.79
N SER A 194 -15.95 -8.24 -4.94
CA SER A 194 -15.85 -7.38 -6.12
C SER A 194 -14.65 -6.43 -5.99
N ASP A 195 -14.21 -5.87 -7.12
CA ASP A 195 -13.43 -4.64 -7.05
C ASP A 195 -14.29 -3.54 -6.41
N SER A 196 -13.66 -2.52 -5.84
CA SER A 196 -14.41 -1.37 -5.34
C SER A 196 -14.98 -0.52 -6.48
N ASP A 197 -15.81 0.46 -6.12
CA ASP A 197 -16.08 1.61 -6.97
C ASP A 197 -14.81 2.38 -7.36
N LEU A 198 -14.91 3.08 -8.50
CA LEU A 198 -13.88 3.95 -9.05
C LEU A 198 -14.02 5.34 -8.45
N LEU A 199 -12.99 5.85 -7.77
CA LEU A 199 -13.02 7.15 -7.11
C LEU A 199 -12.00 8.13 -7.71
N GLU A 200 -12.39 9.39 -7.82
CA GLU A 200 -11.55 10.51 -8.23
C GLU A 200 -11.09 11.32 -7.01
N ASN A 201 -9.96 12.03 -7.11
CA ASN A 201 -9.45 12.95 -6.08
C ASN A 201 -9.19 12.31 -4.70
N VAL A 202 -9.07 10.97 -4.65
CA VAL A 202 -8.78 10.21 -3.42
C VAL A 202 -7.30 9.96 -3.19
N LEU A 203 -6.44 10.31 -4.14
CA LEU A 203 -5.01 10.08 -4.09
C LEU A 203 -4.24 11.36 -3.75
N ARG A 204 -3.10 11.18 -3.10
CA ARG A 204 -2.08 12.21 -2.85
C ARG A 204 -0.70 11.61 -3.10
N LEU A 205 0.21 12.43 -3.60
CA LEU A 205 1.60 12.06 -3.85
C LEU A 205 2.42 12.23 -2.57
N TYR A 206 2.96 11.11 -2.08
CA TYR A 206 3.72 11.07 -0.85
C TYR A 206 5.20 10.74 -1.06
N ASN A 207 6.02 11.27 -0.16
CA ASN A 207 7.35 10.76 0.13
C ASN A 207 7.22 9.54 1.05
N ILE A 208 7.84 8.43 0.64
CA ILE A 208 7.94 7.23 1.47
C ILE A 208 9.40 6.95 1.77
N ASN A 209 9.73 6.87 3.05
CA ASN A 209 11.06 6.55 3.52
C ASN A 209 11.11 5.17 4.17
N ILE A 210 12.12 4.40 3.78
CA ILE A 210 12.45 3.16 4.47
C ILE A 210 13.39 3.49 5.62
N TYR A 211 12.90 3.39 6.84
CA TYR A 211 13.73 3.47 8.04
C TYR A 211 14.27 2.09 8.37
N THR A 212 15.51 2.03 8.85
CA THR A 212 16.12 0.77 9.29
C THR A 212 16.81 0.94 10.63
N TYR A 213 16.39 0.15 11.60
CA TYR A 213 17.01 0.06 12.90
C TYR A 213 18.38 -0.63 12.82
N LYS A 214 19.43 0.07 13.23
CA LYS A 214 20.80 -0.44 13.27
C LYS A 214 21.13 -0.88 14.68
N LYS A 215 20.88 -2.15 14.99
CA LYS A 215 21.09 -2.77 16.32
C LYS A 215 22.39 -2.35 17.01
N LYS A 216 23.54 -2.42 16.31
CA LYS A 216 24.86 -2.05 16.89
C LYS A 216 24.99 -0.59 17.31
N LYS A 217 24.23 0.31 16.67
CA LYS A 217 24.27 1.76 16.93
C LYS A 217 23.06 2.24 17.75
N CYS A 218 22.06 1.38 17.96
CA CYS A 218 20.77 1.74 18.55
C CYS A 218 20.13 2.98 17.90
N VAL A 219 20.19 3.06 16.56
CA VAL A 219 19.65 4.20 15.79
C VAL A 219 18.68 3.72 14.73
N PHE A 220 17.56 4.40 14.61
CA PHE A 220 16.58 4.24 13.54
C PHE A 220 16.90 5.21 12.40
N LYS A 221 17.52 4.71 11.33
CA LYS A 221 18.08 5.57 10.27
C LYS A 221 17.14 5.68 9.06
N LYS A 222 16.83 6.91 8.66
CA LYS A 222 16.14 7.26 7.40
C LYS A 222 16.95 6.81 6.18
N GLY A 223 16.32 6.07 5.28
CA GLY A 223 16.85 5.68 3.97
C GLY A 223 16.48 6.68 2.86
N ILE A 224 16.89 6.36 1.62
CA ILE A 224 16.54 7.17 0.44
C ILE A 224 15.02 7.08 0.21
N PRO A 225 14.32 8.21 0.02
CA PRO A 225 12.90 8.19 -0.26
C PRO A 225 12.60 7.59 -1.64
N PHE A 226 11.41 7.04 -1.78
CA PHE A 226 10.77 6.81 -3.05
C PHE A 226 9.38 7.46 -3.03
N TYR A 227 8.84 7.73 -4.21
CA TYR A 227 7.60 8.48 -4.34
C TYR A 227 6.48 7.57 -4.83
N SER A 228 5.30 7.72 -4.27
CA SER A 228 4.15 6.89 -4.65
C SER A 228 2.87 7.68 -4.49
N LEU A 229 1.92 7.40 -5.38
CA LEU A 229 0.54 7.78 -5.16
C LEU A 229 -0.07 6.85 -4.11
N CYS A 230 -0.56 7.43 -3.02
CA CYS A 230 -1.29 6.70 -1.98
C CYS A 230 -2.66 7.32 -1.80
N THR A 231 -3.58 6.58 -1.20
CA THR A 231 -4.84 7.15 -0.73
C THR A 231 -4.54 8.28 0.27
N LYS A 232 -5.35 9.34 0.21
CA LYS A 232 -5.62 10.19 1.37
C LYS A 232 -6.24 9.33 2.49
N SER A 233 -6.14 9.78 3.73
CA SER A 233 -6.55 8.95 4.87
C SER A 233 -6.91 9.77 6.09
N VAL A 234 -7.65 9.14 7.00
CA VAL A 234 -8.17 9.79 8.21
C VAL A 234 -7.03 10.38 9.04
N LEU A 235 -5.95 9.64 9.30
CA LEU A 235 -4.88 10.14 10.17
C LEU A 235 -3.88 11.06 9.47
N SER A 236 -3.71 10.95 8.14
CA SER A 236 -2.71 11.74 7.41
C SER A 236 -3.24 13.05 6.85
N THR A 237 -4.49 13.07 6.36
CA THR A 237 -5.08 14.22 5.66
C THR A 237 -6.46 14.61 6.19
N ASN A 238 -6.97 13.92 7.21
CA ASN A 238 -8.33 14.07 7.75
C ASN A 238 -9.44 13.79 6.71
N ASP A 239 -9.14 13.02 5.66
CA ASP A 239 -10.13 12.61 4.66
C ASP A 239 -10.74 11.25 5.03
N GLU A 240 -12.07 11.18 5.06
CA GLU A 240 -12.83 9.94 5.30
C GLU A 240 -13.31 9.33 3.98
N ILE A 241 -12.37 8.85 3.16
CA ILE A 241 -12.68 8.21 1.87
C ILE A 241 -13.27 6.81 2.11
N LYS A 242 -14.33 6.47 1.38
CA LYS A 242 -14.99 5.15 1.48
C LYS A 242 -15.03 4.47 0.12
N PHE A 243 -14.37 3.32 0.03
CA PHE A 243 -14.48 2.42 -1.11
C PHE A 243 -15.59 1.39 -0.87
N ASN A 244 -16.57 1.32 -1.78
CA ASN A 244 -17.71 0.42 -1.68
C ASN A 244 -17.43 -0.89 -2.41
N ILE A 245 -17.56 -2.02 -1.71
CA ILE A 245 -17.22 -3.36 -2.19
C ILE A 245 -18.37 -4.32 -1.88
N ASN A 246 -18.62 -5.29 -2.75
CA ASN A 246 -19.57 -6.37 -2.49
C ASN A 246 -18.83 -7.64 -2.08
N LEU A 247 -19.26 -8.26 -0.98
CA LEU A 247 -18.77 -9.56 -0.53
C LEU A 247 -19.91 -10.58 -0.51
N ASN A 248 -19.64 -11.75 -1.05
CA ASN A 248 -20.58 -12.85 -1.14
C ASN A 248 -19.99 -14.12 -0.53
N LEU A 249 -20.69 -14.69 0.44
CA LEU A 249 -20.37 -15.98 1.06
C LEU A 249 -21.30 -17.07 0.51
N PHE A 250 -20.75 -17.94 -0.33
CA PHE A 250 -21.48 -19.03 -0.95
C PHE A 250 -21.34 -20.33 -0.14
N LYS A 251 -22.29 -20.58 0.77
CA LYS A 251 -22.32 -21.78 1.62
C LYS A 251 -22.58 -23.08 0.84
N GLY A 252 -23.07 -22.97 -0.39
CA GLY A 252 -23.43 -24.12 -1.22
C GLY A 252 -22.28 -25.07 -1.56
N TYR A 253 -21.00 -24.62 -1.50
CA TYR A 253 -19.87 -25.53 -1.67
C TYR A 253 -19.66 -26.41 -0.43
N TYR A 254 -19.77 -25.83 0.77
CA TYR A 254 -19.65 -26.57 2.02
C TYR A 254 -20.81 -27.55 2.21
N ASN A 255 -22.05 -27.10 2.01
CA ASN A 255 -23.24 -27.95 2.14
C ASN A 255 -23.25 -29.15 1.17
N LYS A 256 -22.54 -29.04 0.04
CA LYS A 256 -22.39 -30.13 -0.95
C LYS A 256 -21.13 -30.97 -0.73
N GLY A 257 -20.38 -30.75 0.36
CA GLY A 257 -19.12 -31.44 0.66
C GLY A 257 -17.98 -31.14 -0.30
N LYS A 258 -18.06 -30.07 -1.11
CA LYS A 258 -17.03 -29.70 -2.10
C LYS A 258 -15.84 -28.99 -1.50
N VAL A 259 -16.04 -28.33 -0.36
CA VAL A 259 -14.98 -27.74 0.47
C VAL A 259 -15.19 -28.23 1.90
N LYS A 260 -14.11 -28.36 2.67
CA LYS A 260 -14.17 -28.94 4.02
C LYS A 260 -14.42 -27.92 5.12
N LYS A 261 -14.26 -26.63 4.82
CA LYS A 261 -14.49 -25.53 5.76
C LYS A 261 -15.55 -24.57 5.22
N GLU A 262 -16.44 -24.16 6.11
CA GLU A 262 -17.29 -22.99 5.93
C GLU A 262 -16.52 -21.75 6.39
N ILE A 263 -16.69 -20.64 5.68
CA ILE A 263 -16.16 -19.32 6.07
C ILE A 263 -17.37 -18.42 6.25
N THR A 264 -17.51 -17.86 7.44
CA THR A 264 -18.57 -16.94 7.84
C THR A 264 -18.06 -15.50 7.91
N LYS A 265 -18.98 -14.55 8.10
CA LYS A 265 -18.63 -13.15 8.35
C LYS A 265 -17.78 -13.00 9.62
N PHE A 266 -18.14 -13.71 10.69
CA PHE A 266 -17.45 -13.63 11.98
C PHE A 266 -16.03 -14.18 11.88
N ASP A 267 -15.83 -15.31 11.18
CA ASP A 267 -14.48 -15.83 10.90
C ASP A 267 -13.56 -14.81 10.22
N ILE A 268 -14.12 -13.95 9.35
CA ILE A 268 -13.36 -12.89 8.67
C ILE A 268 -13.05 -11.75 9.64
N LEU A 269 -14.05 -11.26 10.38
CA LEU A 269 -13.89 -10.15 11.32
C LEU A 269 -12.92 -10.48 12.44
N ASP A 270 -13.06 -11.66 13.04
CA ASP A 270 -12.22 -12.13 14.16
C ASP A 270 -10.77 -12.26 13.70
N ALA A 271 -10.53 -12.96 12.58
CA ALA A 271 -9.18 -13.17 12.07
C ALA A 271 -8.48 -11.86 11.69
N LEU A 272 -9.22 -10.90 11.13
CA LEU A 272 -8.69 -9.57 10.81
C LEU A 272 -8.35 -8.77 12.07
N ASN A 273 -9.26 -8.71 13.04
CA ASN A 273 -9.05 -7.97 14.27
C ASN A 273 -7.92 -8.56 15.11
N LEU A 274 -7.81 -9.90 15.21
CA LEU A 274 -6.71 -10.59 15.88
C LEU A 274 -5.38 -10.21 15.25
N LYS A 275 -5.21 -10.48 13.94
CA LYS A 275 -3.95 -10.23 13.25
C LYS A 275 -3.55 -8.76 13.29
N SER A 276 -4.51 -7.85 13.16
CA SER A 276 -4.27 -6.41 13.22
C SER A 276 -3.79 -5.97 14.60
N LEU A 277 -4.38 -6.48 15.68
CA LEU A 277 -3.95 -6.18 17.04
C LEU A 277 -2.53 -6.68 17.31
N ASP A 278 -2.23 -7.93 16.94
CA ASP A 278 -0.89 -8.51 17.12
C ASP A 278 0.19 -7.70 16.38
N ILE A 279 -0.14 -7.19 15.19
CA ILE A 279 0.76 -6.31 14.45
C ILE A 279 0.91 -4.97 15.18
N ILE A 280 -0.18 -4.35 15.63
CA ILE A 280 -0.14 -3.06 16.36
C ILE A 280 0.73 -3.19 17.61
N ASP A 281 0.48 -4.20 18.44
CA ASP A 281 1.20 -4.40 19.69
C ASP A 281 2.71 -4.64 19.46
N ASN A 282 3.05 -5.45 18.46
CA ASN A 282 4.44 -5.67 18.07
C ASN A 282 5.12 -4.39 17.54
N GLU A 283 4.38 -3.51 16.86
CA GLU A 283 4.90 -2.23 16.38
C GLU A 283 5.06 -1.22 17.52
N ILE A 284 4.11 -1.14 18.45
CA ILE A 284 4.22 -0.34 19.68
C ILE A 284 5.48 -0.75 20.45
N GLU A 285 5.67 -2.04 20.72
CA GLU A 285 6.86 -2.54 21.42
C GLU A 285 8.15 -2.15 20.68
N PHE A 286 8.15 -2.22 19.35
CA PHE A 286 9.29 -1.82 18.54
C PHE A 286 9.59 -0.32 18.66
N TYR A 287 8.59 0.55 18.51
CA TYR A 287 8.80 1.99 18.53
C TYR A 287 9.09 2.54 19.91
N GLU A 288 8.48 1.98 20.94
CA GLU A 288 8.70 2.35 22.35
C GLU A 288 10.08 1.88 22.84
N ASN A 289 10.41 0.60 22.64
CA ASN A 289 11.56 0.00 23.32
C ASN A 289 12.82 -0.08 22.45
N LYS A 290 12.68 -0.20 21.12
CA LYS A 290 13.82 -0.40 20.20
C LYS A 290 14.17 0.87 19.44
N ALA A 291 13.24 1.37 18.62
CA ALA A 291 13.51 2.50 17.74
C ALA A 291 13.48 3.85 18.46
N LYS A 292 12.69 3.96 19.56
CA LYS A 292 12.47 5.21 20.31
C LYS A 292 12.06 6.36 19.40
N TYR A 293 10.99 6.14 18.64
CA TYR A 293 10.52 7.07 17.62
C TYR A 293 9.05 7.43 17.92
N ASN A 294 8.87 8.52 18.65
CA ASN A 294 7.61 8.86 19.31
C ASN A 294 6.52 9.25 18.30
N GLU A 295 6.90 9.94 17.23
CA GLU A 295 5.96 10.44 16.23
C GLU A 295 5.14 9.29 15.60
N THR A 296 5.80 8.18 15.26
CA THR A 296 5.11 6.98 14.76
C THR A 296 4.49 6.15 15.88
N LEU A 297 5.06 6.14 17.09
CA LEU A 297 4.47 5.46 18.24
C LEU A 297 3.07 5.99 18.53
N GLU A 298 2.89 7.31 18.56
CA GLU A 298 1.59 7.96 18.75
C GLU A 298 0.56 7.56 17.68
N VAL A 299 1.00 7.32 16.43
CA VAL A 299 0.11 6.83 15.37
C VAL A 299 -0.35 5.40 15.66
N TYR A 300 0.52 4.53 16.16
CA TYR A 300 0.13 3.17 16.54
C TYR A 300 -0.75 3.13 17.78
N GLU A 301 -0.54 4.01 18.75
CA GLU A 301 -1.46 4.18 19.89
C GLU A 301 -2.85 4.62 19.43
N LYS A 302 -2.94 5.56 18.47
CA LYS A 302 -4.21 5.93 17.83
C LYS A 302 -4.84 4.75 17.09
N LEU A 303 -4.05 3.95 16.36
CA LEU A 303 -4.55 2.75 15.69
C LEU A 303 -5.07 1.71 16.68
N LYS A 304 -4.40 1.53 17.83
CA LYS A 304 -4.86 0.66 18.90
C LYS A 304 -6.20 1.12 19.46
N LYS A 305 -6.32 2.42 19.75
CA LYS A 305 -7.58 3.00 20.19
C LYS A 305 -8.69 2.82 19.15
N ILE A 306 -8.41 3.07 17.87
CA ILE A 306 -9.37 2.82 16.78
C ILE A 306 -9.81 1.37 16.79
N HIS A 307 -8.87 0.42 16.93
CA HIS A 307 -9.20 -0.99 17.05
C HIS A 307 -10.12 -1.26 18.25
N ASP A 308 -9.76 -0.78 19.45
CA ASP A 308 -10.54 -1.00 20.68
C ASP A 308 -11.97 -0.43 20.57
N ASP A 309 -12.15 0.67 19.84
CA ASP A 309 -13.44 1.35 19.64
C ASP A 309 -14.31 0.72 18.51
N LEU A 310 -13.80 -0.24 17.72
CA LEU A 310 -14.58 -0.87 16.64
C LEU A 310 -15.71 -1.76 17.17
N ASP A 311 -16.86 -1.73 16.49
CA ASP A 311 -17.90 -2.74 16.67
C ASP A 311 -17.47 -4.08 16.06
N LYS A 312 -16.97 -5.01 16.87
CA LYS A 312 -16.39 -6.29 16.40
C LYS A 312 -17.37 -7.21 15.68
N ASP A 313 -18.68 -6.97 15.79
CA ASP A 313 -19.70 -7.72 15.06
C ASP A 313 -19.89 -7.22 13.62
N SER A 314 -19.39 -6.03 13.28
CA SER A 314 -19.55 -5.42 11.97
C SER A 314 -18.29 -4.80 11.37
N GLU A 315 -17.26 -4.57 12.16
CA GLU A 315 -16.07 -3.80 11.80
C GLU A 315 -14.78 -4.54 12.15
N ALA A 316 -13.78 -4.39 11.29
CA ALA A 316 -12.44 -4.89 11.55
C ALA A 316 -11.38 -3.96 10.99
N LEU A 317 -10.24 -3.91 11.68
CA LEU A 317 -9.05 -3.26 11.15
C LEU A 317 -8.33 -4.22 10.20
N ILE A 318 -7.83 -3.70 9.09
CA ILE A 318 -7.06 -4.45 8.09
C ILE A 318 -5.84 -3.65 7.66
N ARG A 319 -4.78 -4.35 7.27
CA ARG A 319 -3.59 -3.75 6.67
C ARG A 319 -3.33 -4.29 5.27
N ILE A 320 -3.34 -3.43 4.26
CA ILE A 320 -3.23 -3.80 2.83
C ILE A 320 -2.26 -2.92 2.05
N GLY A 321 -1.85 -3.40 0.87
CA GLY A 321 -1.01 -2.66 -0.07
C GLY A 321 0.49 -2.91 0.06
N LYS A 322 1.26 -2.17 -0.72
CA LYS A 322 2.72 -2.24 -0.77
C LYS A 322 3.33 -1.40 0.36
N GLY A 323 4.43 -1.89 0.94
CA GLY A 323 5.16 -1.18 2.00
C GLY A 323 4.71 -1.51 3.42
N ILE A 324 3.68 -2.34 3.60
CA ILE A 324 3.12 -2.75 4.91
C ILE A 324 4.01 -3.67 5.75
N GLY A 325 5.17 -4.09 5.21
CA GLY A 325 6.18 -4.85 5.94
C GLY A 325 5.96 -6.36 5.99
N PHE A 326 7.00 -7.06 6.43
CA PHE A 326 7.08 -8.53 6.42
C PHE A 326 6.10 -9.18 7.39
N ASP A 327 5.93 -8.61 8.58
CA ASP A 327 5.01 -9.13 9.61
C ASP A 327 3.55 -9.11 9.13
N SER A 328 3.19 -8.13 8.31
CA SER A 328 1.84 -8.01 7.73
C SER A 328 1.57 -8.99 6.59
N THR A 329 2.58 -9.33 5.79
CA THR A 329 2.43 -10.19 4.59
C THR A 329 2.79 -11.66 4.83
N THR A 330 3.15 -12.03 6.05
CA THR A 330 3.58 -13.40 6.40
C THR A 330 2.98 -13.84 7.74
N PHE A 331 3.34 -15.04 8.20
CA PHE A 331 2.94 -15.57 9.50
C PHE A 331 4.04 -15.37 10.57
N ASN A 332 4.93 -14.40 10.38
CA ASN A 332 6.15 -14.26 11.20
C ASN A 332 5.87 -14.13 12.70
N LEU A 333 4.82 -13.40 13.09
CA LEU A 333 4.50 -13.14 14.49
C LEU A 333 4.06 -14.40 15.25
N VAL A 334 3.53 -15.39 14.53
CA VAL A 334 3.02 -16.67 15.08
C VAL A 334 3.88 -17.87 14.64
N ASN A 335 5.03 -17.59 14.03
CA ASN A 335 6.02 -18.60 13.63
C ASN A 335 6.99 -18.85 14.79
N THR A 336 7.28 -20.11 15.09
CA THR A 336 8.27 -20.50 16.11
C THR A 336 9.65 -19.91 15.81
N ASN A 337 10.04 -19.84 14.54
CA ASN A 337 11.29 -19.23 14.09
C ASN A 337 11.07 -17.76 13.67
N LYS A 338 10.57 -16.93 14.60
CA LYS A 338 10.32 -15.50 14.36
C LYS A 338 11.61 -14.79 13.90
N VAL A 339 11.50 -14.05 12.80
CA VAL A 339 12.57 -13.20 12.28
C VAL A 339 12.40 -11.79 12.80
N ASP A 340 13.46 -11.25 13.41
CA ASP A 340 13.50 -9.83 13.77
C ASP A 340 13.49 -8.93 12.52
N ILE A 341 12.49 -8.07 12.41
CA ILE A 341 12.33 -7.14 11.29
C ILE A 341 12.77 -5.74 11.72
N ASN A 342 13.88 -5.27 11.15
CA ASN A 342 14.47 -3.98 11.50
C ASN A 342 14.03 -2.80 10.61
N SER A 343 13.35 -3.06 9.49
CA SER A 343 13.00 -2.02 8.51
C SER A 343 11.50 -1.74 8.51
N ARG A 344 11.13 -0.47 8.37
CA ARG A 344 9.75 0.02 8.30
C ARG A 344 9.63 1.11 7.25
N SER A 345 8.50 1.15 6.56
CA SER A 345 8.21 2.19 5.56
C SER A 345 7.27 3.21 6.19
N LEU A 346 7.65 4.48 6.17
CA LEU A 346 6.87 5.59 6.73
C LEU A 346 6.60 6.64 5.66
N VAL A 347 5.37 7.14 5.64
CA VAL A 347 4.92 8.27 4.83
C VAL A 347 5.10 9.55 5.63
N GLU A 348 5.71 10.57 5.01
CA GLU A 348 5.98 11.87 5.66
C GLU A 348 6.68 11.69 7.01
N GLU A 349 7.59 10.70 7.08
CA GLU A 349 8.32 10.28 8.29
C GLU A 349 7.47 9.77 9.47
N ILE A 350 6.14 9.90 9.43
CA ILE A 350 5.27 9.69 10.59
C ILE A 350 4.39 8.44 10.41
N TYR A 351 3.71 8.33 9.26
CA TYR A 351 2.58 7.42 9.12
C TYR A 351 3.00 6.05 8.57
N PRO A 352 2.65 4.94 9.24
CA PRO A 352 2.83 3.61 8.66
C PRO A 352 1.85 3.39 7.51
N LEU A 353 2.28 2.71 6.45
CA LEU A 353 1.42 2.42 5.31
C LEU A 353 0.36 1.35 5.62
N GLY A 354 -0.80 1.51 4.97
CA GLY A 354 -1.71 0.42 4.62
C GLY A 354 -2.89 0.15 5.54
N TRP A 355 -3.10 0.92 6.61
CA TRP A 355 -4.18 0.64 7.56
C TRP A 355 -5.52 1.16 7.06
N ALA A 356 -6.56 0.33 7.18
CA ALA A 356 -7.94 0.67 6.88
C ALA A 356 -8.89 0.01 7.86
N VAL A 357 -10.07 0.60 8.04
CA VAL A 357 -11.23 -0.06 8.66
C VAL A 357 -12.10 -0.62 7.55
N ILE A 358 -12.50 -1.88 7.68
CA ILE A 358 -13.59 -2.46 6.90
C ILE A 358 -14.84 -2.52 7.76
N LYS A 359 -15.98 -2.19 7.16
CA LYS A 359 -17.30 -2.25 7.81
C LYS A 359 -18.27 -3.02 6.93
N PHE A 360 -18.91 -4.04 7.51
CA PHE A 360 -19.99 -4.80 6.90
C PHE A 360 -21.31 -4.07 7.16
N VAL A 361 -21.94 -3.59 6.08
CA VAL A 361 -23.20 -2.82 6.06
C VAL A 361 -24.38 -3.73 5.75
#